data_AF-A0A2D7BZT6-F1
#
_entry.id   AF-A0A2D7BZT6-F1
#
_cell.length_a   1.000
_cell.length_b   1.000
_cell.length_c   1.000
_cell.angle_alpha   90.00
_cell.angle_beta   90.00
_cell.angle_gamma   90.00
#
_symmetry.space_group_name_H-M   'P 1'
#
loop_
_entity.id
_entity.type
_entity.pdbx_description
1 polymer ?
#
loop_
_entity_poly.entity_id
_entity_poly.type
_entity_poly.pdbx_seq_one_letter_code
_entity_poly.pdbx_strand_id
1 'polypeptide(L)' 'MLKMVLTKRQGELTEGALADKAKKSGISLGTLRKVYNRGVAAWKTGHRPGTTPQQWGYARVNAFIVKKKKGGLNHDKDLA' A
#
# COMPACT_ATOMS: atom_id res chain seq x y z
N MET A 1 1.20 24.12 15.53
CA MET A 1 1.46 22.75 15.03
C MET A 1 0.27 21.78 15.18
N LEU A 2 -0.60 21.91 16.20
CA LEU A 2 -1.70 20.95 16.43
C LEU A 2 -2.83 20.94 15.38
N LYS A 3 -3.21 22.09 14.79
CA LYS A 3 -4.31 22.17 13.79
C LYS A 3 -4.05 21.45 12.47
N MET A 4 -2.78 21.22 12.11
CA MET A 4 -2.40 20.59 10.84
C MET A 4 -2.55 19.05 10.86
N VAL A 5 -2.58 18.44 12.05
CA VAL A 5 -2.72 16.98 12.21
C VAL A 5 -4.18 16.52 12.02
N LEU A 6 -5.16 17.39 12.27
CA LEU A 6 -6.58 17.02 12.34
C LEU A 6 -7.35 17.10 11.00
N THR A 7 -6.73 17.56 9.90
CA THR A 7 -7.49 17.89 8.66
C THR A 7 -7.01 17.16 7.40
N LYS A 8 -6.21 16.08 7.53
CA LYS A 8 -5.74 15.37 6.34
C LYS A 8 -6.86 14.58 5.68
N ARG A 9 -7.03 14.81 4.37
CA ARG A 9 -7.95 14.02 3.53
C ARG A 9 -7.43 12.58 3.41
N GLN A 10 -8.33 11.61 3.21
CA GLN A 10 -7.97 10.20 3.10
C GLN A 10 -6.85 9.93 2.06
N GLY A 11 -6.86 10.62 0.92
CA GLY A 11 -5.80 10.51 -0.08
C GLY A 11 -4.44 10.99 0.41
N GLU A 12 -4.39 12.07 1.19
CA GLU A 12 -3.16 12.60 1.79
C GLU A 12 -2.61 11.68 2.88
N LEU A 13 -3.48 11.07 3.68
CA LEU A 13 -3.11 10.02 4.63
C LEU A 13 -2.53 8.81 3.89
N THR A 14 -3.17 8.43 2.77
CA THR A 14 -2.74 7.28 2.01
C THR A 14 -1.34 7.49 1.42
N GLU A 15 -1.14 8.63 0.78
CA GLU A 15 0.16 9.03 0.23
C GLU A 15 1.24 9.16 1.29
N GLY A 16 0.93 9.78 2.44
CA GLY A 16 1.87 9.89 3.56
C GLY A 16 2.35 8.52 4.04
N ALA A 17 1.43 7.57 4.25
CA ALA A 17 1.79 6.23 4.69
C ALA A 17 2.58 5.43 3.63
N LEU A 18 2.31 5.64 2.33
CA LEU A 18 3.09 5.03 1.26
C LEU A 18 4.50 5.64 1.18
N ALA A 19 4.64 6.94 1.39
CA ALA A 19 5.93 7.62 1.42
C ALA A 19 6.81 7.11 2.58
N ASP A 20 6.23 6.94 3.78
CA ASP A 20 6.94 6.37 4.92
C ASP A 20 7.42 4.94 4.65
N LYS A 21 6.58 4.12 4.02
CA LYS A 21 6.94 2.74 3.63
C LYS A 21 8.01 2.72 2.55
N ALA A 22 7.96 3.64 1.58
CA ALA A 22 8.96 3.78 0.55
C ALA A 22 10.33 4.09 1.16
N LYS A 23 10.39 5.10 2.04
CA LYS A 23 11.62 5.46 2.77
C LYS A 23 12.20 4.29 3.58
N LYS A 24 11.35 3.52 4.27
CA LYS A 24 11.77 2.38 5.11
C LYS A 24 12.22 1.16 4.31
N SER A 25 11.62 0.92 3.14
CA SER A 25 11.88 -0.28 2.34
C SER A 25 12.92 -0.08 1.23
N GLY A 26 13.22 1.16 0.85
CA GLY A 26 14.02 1.47 -0.33
C GLY A 26 13.28 1.27 -1.66
N ILE A 27 11.98 0.96 -1.62
CA ILE A 27 11.14 0.79 -2.82
C ILE A 27 10.54 2.14 -3.18
N SER A 28 10.50 2.47 -4.47
CA SER A 28 9.95 3.75 -4.94
C SER A 28 8.48 3.94 -4.51
N LEU A 29 8.12 5.19 -4.17
CA LEU A 29 6.74 5.56 -3.85
C LEU A 29 5.79 5.19 -5.01
N GLY A 30 6.21 5.42 -6.25
CA GLY A 30 5.42 5.08 -7.44
C GLY A 30 5.12 3.57 -7.54
N THR A 31 6.09 2.71 -7.23
CA THR A 31 5.87 1.27 -7.17
C THR A 31 4.89 0.89 -6.07
N LEU A 32 5.06 1.42 -4.85
CA LEU A 32 4.15 1.11 -3.75
C LEU A 32 2.72 1.63 -4.00
N ARG A 33 2.57 2.78 -4.67
CA ARG A 33 1.28 3.30 -5.12
C ARG A 33 0.60 2.36 -6.12
N LYS A 34 1.35 1.83 -7.10
CA LYS A 34 0.82 0.83 -8.04
C LYS A 34 0.36 -0.44 -7.30
N VAL A 35 1.16 -0.96 -6.39
CA VAL A 35 0.80 -2.16 -5.58
C VAL A 35 -0.45 -1.90 -4.75
N TYR A 36 -0.54 -0.74 -4.08
CA TYR A 36 -1.73 -0.33 -3.32
C TYR A 36 -2.97 -0.29 -4.21
N ASN A 37 -2.90 0.39 -5.35
CA ASN A 37 -4.02 0.52 -6.29
C ASN A 37 -4.48 -0.84 -6.83
N ARG A 38 -3.56 -1.77 -7.10
CA ARG A 38 -3.89 -3.15 -7.48
C ARG A 38 -4.57 -3.92 -6.35
N GLY A 39 -4.17 -3.70 -5.10
CA GLY A 39 -4.84 -4.27 -3.93
C GLY A 39 -6.27 -3.75 -3.79
N VAL A 40 -6.47 -2.44 -3.94
CA VAL A 40 -7.80 -1.81 -3.94
C VAL A 40 -8.67 -2.33 -5.10
N ALA A 41 -8.09 -2.52 -6.30
CA ALA A 41 -8.81 -3.08 -7.44
C ALA A 41 -9.24 -4.54 -7.20
N ALA A 42 -8.34 -5.38 -6.67
CA ALA A 42 -8.65 -6.77 -6.34
C ALA A 42 -9.76 -6.89 -5.29
N TRP A 43 -9.79 -5.97 -4.31
CA TRP A 43 -10.88 -5.94 -3.32
C TRP A 43 -12.26 -5.80 -3.97
N LYS A 44 -12.37 -5.02 -5.06
CA LYS A 44 -13.64 -4.80 -5.78
C LYS A 44 -14.13 -6.05 -6.52
N THR A 45 -13.23 -6.96 -6.88
CA THR A 45 -13.59 -8.20 -7.59
C THR A 45 -13.90 -9.34 -6.63
N GLY A 46 -13.44 -9.27 -5.38
CA GLY A 46 -13.71 -10.25 -4.34
C GLY A 46 -12.84 -10.00 -3.11
N HIS A 47 -13.45 -10.02 -1.92
CA HIS A 47 -12.75 -9.74 -0.67
C HIS A 47 -13.35 -10.48 0.52
N ARG A 48 -12.56 -10.58 1.59
CA ARG A 48 -12.98 -11.09 2.91
C ARG A 48 -13.95 -10.11 3.57
N PRO A 49 -15.14 -10.55 4.02
CA PRO A 49 -16.09 -9.71 4.74
C PRO A 49 -15.44 -8.94 5.91
N GLY A 50 -15.88 -7.69 6.09
CA GLY A 50 -15.36 -6.80 7.13
C GLY A 50 -13.99 -6.17 6.83
N THR A 51 -13.45 -6.35 5.62
CA THR A 51 -12.20 -5.70 5.21
C THR A 51 -12.51 -4.49 4.33
N THR A 52 -11.82 -3.38 4.54
CA THR A 52 -11.93 -2.19 3.69
C THR A 52 -10.94 -2.24 2.51
N PRO A 53 -11.20 -1.51 1.42
CA PRO A 53 -10.25 -1.41 0.30
C PRO A 53 -8.87 -0.91 0.74
N GLN A 54 -8.83 0.02 1.70
CA GLN A 54 -7.61 0.60 2.25
C GLN A 54 -6.78 -0.48 2.99
N GLN A 55 -7.42 -1.24 3.88
CA GLN A 55 -6.77 -2.35 4.58
C GLN A 55 -6.20 -3.38 3.59
N TRP A 56 -6.95 -3.69 2.53
CA TRP A 56 -6.51 -4.62 1.49
C TRP A 56 -5.32 -4.10 0.69
N GLY A 57 -5.37 -2.84 0.27
CA GLY A 57 -4.27 -2.16 -0.41
C GLY A 57 -3.00 -2.16 0.42
N TYR A 58 -3.10 -1.83 1.71
CA TYR A 58 -1.93 -1.86 2.61
C TYR A 58 -1.43 -3.25 2.94
N ALA A 59 -2.31 -4.24 3.10
CA ALA A 59 -1.91 -5.63 3.28
C ALA A 59 -1.07 -6.11 2.08
N ARG A 60 -1.50 -5.77 0.85
CA ARG A 60 -0.75 -6.09 -0.37
C ARG A 60 0.60 -5.39 -0.44
N VAL A 61 0.66 -4.09 -0.09
CA VAL A 61 1.93 -3.34 0.01
C VAL A 61 2.89 -3.99 1.02
N ASN A 62 2.41 -4.33 2.21
CA ASN A 62 3.24 -4.97 3.24
C ASN A 62 3.75 -6.34 2.78
N ALA A 63 2.90 -7.13 2.13
CA ALA A 63 3.29 -8.41 1.55
C ALA A 63 4.35 -8.25 0.45
N PHE A 64 4.18 -7.27 -0.45
CA PHE A 64 5.14 -6.97 -1.51
C PHE A 64 6.52 -6.60 -0.93
N ILE A 65 6.58 -5.69 0.05
CA ILE A 65 7.83 -5.28 0.70
C ILE A 65 8.56 -6.49 1.32
N VAL A 66 7.85 -7.31 2.09
CA VAL A 66 8.44 -8.47 2.78
C VAL A 66 8.93 -9.51 1.77
N LYS A 67 8.11 -9.85 0.78
CA LYS A 67 8.45 -10.87 -0.22
C LYS A 67 9.50 -10.40 -1.21
N LYS A 68 9.57 -9.10 -1.55
CA LYS A 68 10.67 -8.57 -2.39
C LYS A 68 12.02 -8.76 -1.70
N LYS A 69 12.08 -8.56 -0.38
CA LYS A 69 13.30 -8.76 0.40
C LYS A 69 13.67 -10.24 0.61
N LYS A 70 12.67 -11.10 0.83
CA LYS A 70 12.88 -12.53 1.13
C LYS A 70 12.89 -13.44 -0.11
N GLY A 71 12.51 -12.94 -1.28
CA GLY A 71 12.19 -13.75 -2.45
C GLY A 71 10.78 -14.35 -2.39
N GLY A 72 10.38 -15.09 -3.43
CA GLY A 72 9.08 -15.76 -3.50
C GLY A 72 7.89 -14.83 -3.76
N LEU A 73 8.13 -13.72 -4.44
CA LEU A 73 7.08 -12.78 -4.85
C LEU A 73 6.11 -13.49 -5.80
N ASN A 74 4.83 -13.59 -5.43
CA ASN A 74 3.80 -14.31 -6.20
C ASN A 74 2.77 -13.37 -6.85
N HIS A 75 2.73 -12.10 -6.45
CA HIS A 75 1.91 -11.04 -7.03
C HIS A 75 2.79 -9.84 -7.36
N ASP A 76 2.39 -9.03 -8.35
CA ASP A 76 3.09 -7.80 -8.73
C ASP A 76 4.56 -8.03 -9.12
N LYS A 77 4.85 -9.20 -9.73
CA LYS A 77 6.20 -9.60 -10.18
C LYS A 77 6.79 -8.65 -11.20
N ASP A 78 5.93 -8.01 -12.00
CA ASP A 78 6.30 -6.98 -12.98
C ASP A 78 6.80 -5.68 -12.33
N LEU A 79 6.66 -5.52 -11.01
CA LEU A 79 7.10 -4.34 -10.26
C LEU A 79 8.33 -4.60 -9.38
N ALA A 80 8.88 -5.82 -9.38
CA ALA A 80 10.01 -6.22 -8.54
C ALA A 80 11.35 -5.89 -9.19
#